data_AF-A0A087T9S4-F1
#
_entry.id   AF-A0A087T9S4-F1
#
_cell.length_a   1.000
_cell.length_b   1.000
_cell.length_c   1.000
_cell.angle_alpha   90.00
_cell.angle_beta   90.00
_cell.angle_gamma   90.00
#
_symmetry.space_group_name_H-M   'P 1'
#
loop_
_entity.id
_entity.type
_entity.pdbx_description
1 polymer ?
#
loop_
_entity_poly.entity_id
_entity_poly.type
_entity_poly.pdbx_seq_one_letter_code
_entity_poly.pdbx_strand_id
1 'polypeptide(L)'
;MSIFQIAKDDEQQKRNEEILMDQMGRCINSNEAAWHIFGFPIHKHEPTVLHLAVHLENGQTVYFLKDTAKKIASEPPRNAILTAFFQLCETDPFAKTLLYIDVSSYYT
;
A
#
# COMPACT_ATOMS: atom_id res chain seq x y z
N MET A 1 34.50 -1.64 -52.94
CA MET A 1 33.85 -2.41 -51.86
C MET A 1 34.04 -1.60 -50.59
N SER A 2 33.13 -0.66 -50.30
CA SER A 2 33.27 0.25 -49.16
C SER A 2 32.43 -0.26 -48.01
N ILE A 3 33.10 -0.53 -46.90
CA ILE A 3 32.54 -0.99 -45.64
C ILE A 3 32.02 0.25 -44.92
N PHE A 4 30.70 0.42 -44.85
CA PHE A 4 30.10 1.45 -44.01
C PHE A 4 30.15 0.97 -42.56
N GLN A 5 31.08 1.54 -41.80
CA GLN A 5 31.13 1.39 -40.35
C GLN A 5 30.02 2.29 -39.80
N ILE A 6 28.91 1.67 -39.35
CA ILE A 6 27.81 2.37 -38.70
C ILE A 6 28.33 2.82 -37.33
N ALA A 7 28.73 4.08 -37.21
CA ALA A 7 28.82 4.74 -35.93
C ALA A 7 27.41 4.67 -35.32
N LYS A 8 27.23 3.93 -34.23
CA LYS A 8 25.99 4.00 -33.46
C LYS A 8 25.88 5.43 -32.94
N ASP A 9 24.84 6.14 -33.37
CA ASP A 9 24.55 7.49 -32.87
C ASP A 9 24.55 7.50 -31.34
N ASP A 10 25.41 8.33 -30.75
CA ASP A 10 25.55 8.51 -29.29
C ASP A 10 24.19 8.80 -28.61
N GLU A 11 23.28 9.46 -29.33
CA GLU A 11 21.91 9.74 -28.89
C GLU A 11 21.04 8.48 -28.74
N GLN A 12 21.22 7.50 -29.62
CA GLN A 12 20.49 6.23 -29.53
C GLN A 12 21.04 5.38 -28.38
N GLN A 13 22.35 5.43 -28.16
CA GLN A 13 23.00 4.77 -27.02
C GLN A 13 22.52 5.38 -25.70
N LYS A 14 22.45 6.71 -25.60
CA LYS A 14 21.98 7.43 -24.41
C LYS A 14 20.51 7.15 -24.09
N ARG A 15 19.63 7.08 -25.09
CA ARG A 15 18.23 6.64 -24.91
C ARG A 15 18.13 5.21 -24.38
N ASN A 16 18.96 4.30 -24.88
CA ASN A 16 18.96 2.92 -24.40
C ASN A 16 19.43 2.83 -22.94
N GLU A 17 20.41 3.65 -22.55
CA GLU A 17 20.89 3.76 -21.17
C GLU A 17 19.83 4.32 -20.23
N GLU A 18 19.07 5.33 -20.66
CA GLU A 18 17.93 5.88 -19.90
C GLU A 18 16.85 4.82 -19.66
N ILE A 19 16.46 4.07 -20.71
CA ILE A 19 15.46 3.00 -20.60
C ILE A 19 15.95 1.90 -19.65
N LEU A 20 17.22 1.52 -19.73
CA LEU A 20 17.82 0.54 -18.82
C LEU A 20 17.83 1.05 -17.37
N MET A 21 18.17 2.32 -17.15
CA MET A 21 18.18 2.94 -15.84
C MET A 21 16.77 3.01 -15.23
N ASP A 22 15.76 3.38 -16.03
CA ASP A 22 14.35 3.42 -15.60
C ASP A 22 13.84 2.01 -15.26
N GLN A 23 14.17 1.01 -16.09
CA GLN A 23 13.81 -0.39 -15.83
C GLN A 23 14.51 -0.95 -14.58
N MET A 24 15.80 -0.64 -14.37
CA MET A 24 16.52 -1.05 -13.17
C MET A 24 15.98 -0.38 -11.91
N GLY A 25 15.60 0.90 -11.98
CA GLY A 25 14.98 1.63 -10.87
C GLY A 25 13.58 1.11 -10.49
N ARG A 26 12.89 0.44 -11.42
CA ARG A 26 11.57 -0.16 -11.21
C ARG A 26 11.61 -1.58 -10.63
N CYS A 27 12.76 -2.25 -10.74
CA CYS A 27 12.98 -3.58 -10.18
C CYS A 27 13.40 -3.45 -8.72
N ILE A 28 12.44 -3.62 -7.81
CA ILE A 28 12.73 -3.90 -6.40
C ILE A 28 13.66 -5.13 -6.37
N ASN A 29 14.84 -5.00 -5.79
CA ASN A 29 15.79 -6.11 -5.77
C ASN A 29 15.17 -7.31 -5.03
N SER A 30 15.54 -8.54 -5.36
CA SER A 30 14.91 -9.74 -4.77
C SER A 30 14.95 -9.75 -3.23
N ASN A 31 15.97 -9.15 -2.62
CA ASN A 31 16.09 -9.03 -1.18
C ASN A 31 15.09 -8.02 -0.59
N GLU A 32 14.89 -6.87 -1.23
CA GLU A 32 13.88 -5.87 -0.86
C GLU A 32 12.45 -6.39 -1.06
N ALA A 33 12.21 -7.15 -2.14
CA ALA A 33 10.92 -7.80 -2.37
C ALA A 33 10.61 -8.84 -1.27
N ALA A 34 11.60 -9.67 -0.90
CA ALA A 34 11.47 -10.58 0.24
C ALA A 34 11.23 -9.82 1.55
N TRP A 35 11.92 -8.70 1.76
CA TRP A 35 11.75 -7.81 2.92
C TRP A 35 10.29 -7.32 3.05
N HIS A 36 9.70 -6.87 1.94
CA HIS A 36 8.29 -6.49 1.89
C HIS A 36 7.35 -7.67 2.19
N ILE A 37 7.59 -8.85 1.61
CA ILE A 37 6.75 -10.05 1.82
C ILE A 37 6.77 -10.48 3.30
N PHE A 38 7.93 -10.45 3.93
CA PHE A 38 8.09 -10.82 5.34
C PHE A 38 7.76 -9.68 6.32
N GLY A 39 7.38 -8.50 5.82
CA GLY A 39 7.02 -7.35 6.63
C GLY A 39 8.19 -6.77 7.44
N PHE A 40 9.43 -7.01 7.02
CA PHE A 40 10.59 -6.44 7.69
C PHE A 40 10.69 -4.93 7.39
N PRO A 41 11.17 -4.10 8.33
CA PRO A 41 11.36 -2.68 8.09
C PRO A 41 12.52 -2.48 7.11
N ILE A 42 12.24 -1.87 5.95
CA ILE A 42 13.25 -1.57 4.91
C ILE A 42 14.03 -0.31 5.28
N HIS A 43 13.38 0.61 6.01
CA HIS A 43 13.95 1.85 6.50
C HIS A 43 13.43 2.05 7.92
N LYS A 44 14.30 2.44 8.85
CA LYS A 44 13.86 3.01 10.12
C LYS A 44 13.27 4.39 9.83
N HIS A 45 11.97 4.45 9.61
CA HIS A 45 11.25 5.71 9.71
C HIS A 45 11.00 5.99 11.19
N GLU A 46 11.64 7.03 11.71
CA GLU A 46 11.29 7.66 12.98
C GLU A 46 10.60 8.99 12.66
N PRO A 47 9.26 9.09 12.79
CA PRO A 47 8.31 8.09 13.26
C PRO A 47 7.86 7.08 12.19
N THR A 48 7.35 5.92 12.61
CA THR A 48 6.79 4.90 11.70
C THR A 48 5.60 5.46 10.94
N VAL A 49 5.66 5.42 9.60
CA VAL A 49 4.54 5.85 8.73
C VAL A 49 3.67 4.64 8.43
N LEU A 50 2.44 4.64 8.96
CA LEU A 50 1.41 3.66 8.62
C LEU A 50 0.42 4.28 7.64
N HIS A 51 0.21 3.63 6.49
CA HIS A 51 -0.82 4.07 5.55
C HIS A 51 -2.20 3.62 6.04
N LEU A 52 -3.04 4.58 6.42
CA LEU A 52 -4.41 4.33 6.83
C LEU A 52 -5.31 4.18 5.61
N ALA A 53 -6.17 3.16 5.62
CA ALA A 53 -7.13 2.95 4.55
C ALA A 53 -8.25 4.01 4.63
N VAL A 54 -8.16 5.03 3.78
CA VAL A 54 -9.20 6.05 3.59
C VAL A 54 -10.02 5.67 2.37
N HIS A 55 -11.30 5.42 2.59
CA HIS A 55 -12.24 5.06 1.53
C HIS A 55 -13.20 6.21 1.25
N LEU A 56 -13.67 6.30 0.01
CA LEU A 56 -14.84 7.11 -0.32
C LEU A 56 -16.08 6.54 0.36
N GLU A 57 -17.13 7.34 0.49
CA GLU A 57 -18.42 6.89 1.01
C GLU A 57 -18.89 5.65 0.23
N ASN A 58 -19.16 4.54 0.93
CA ASN A 58 -19.50 3.23 0.37
C ASN A 58 -18.44 2.59 -0.56
N GLY A 59 -17.23 3.14 -0.61
CA GLY A 59 -16.11 2.65 -1.43
C GLY A 59 -15.19 1.64 -0.73
N GLN A 60 -15.65 1.05 0.37
CA GLN A 60 -14.87 0.08 1.14
C GLN A 60 -15.01 -1.35 0.60
N THR A 61 -13.93 -2.11 0.63
CA THR A 61 -13.96 -3.53 0.28
C THR A 61 -14.45 -4.34 1.47
N VAL A 62 -15.44 -5.20 1.25
CA VAL A 62 -16.01 -6.06 2.31
C VAL A 62 -15.82 -7.52 1.92
N TYR A 63 -15.23 -8.28 2.84
CA TYR A 63 -15.11 -9.74 2.72
C TYR A 63 -16.30 -10.40 3.41
N PHE A 64 -16.86 -11.43 2.77
CA PHE A 64 -18.01 -12.14 3.28
C PHE A 64 -17.92 -13.64 3.00
N LEU A 65 -18.56 -14.43 3.86
CA LEU A 65 -18.81 -15.84 3.62
C LEU A 65 -20.08 -15.99 2.79
N LYS A 66 -20.23 -17.14 2.11
CA LYS A 66 -21.36 -17.41 1.21
C LYS A 66 -22.72 -17.20 1.89
N ASP A 67 -22.81 -17.55 3.16
CA ASP A 67 -24.04 -17.44 3.96
C ASP A 67 -24.31 -16.00 4.45
N THR A 68 -23.27 -15.21 4.66
CA THR A 68 -23.35 -13.82 5.16
C THR A 68 -23.50 -12.80 4.02
N ALA A 69 -23.21 -13.20 2.78
CA ALA A 69 -23.21 -12.34 1.59
C ALA A 69 -24.52 -11.54 1.43
N LYS A 70 -25.67 -12.22 1.55
CA LYS A 70 -26.99 -11.59 1.39
C LYS A 70 -27.26 -10.53 2.45
N LYS A 71 -26.87 -10.80 3.70
CA LYS A 71 -27.06 -9.88 4.83
C LYS A 71 -26.18 -8.63 4.67
N ILE A 72 -24.92 -8.83 4.28
CA ILE A 72 -23.97 -7.73 4.05
C ILE A 72 -24.38 -6.90 2.83
N ALA A 73 -24.95 -7.52 1.79
CA ALA A 73 -25.47 -6.79 0.64
C ALA A 73 -26.72 -5.96 0.97
N SER A 74 -27.59 -6.45 1.87
CA SER A 74 -28.77 -5.70 2.32
C SER A 74 -28.44 -4.59 3.30
N GLU A 75 -27.45 -4.81 4.17
CA GLU A 75 -26.98 -3.86 5.17
C GLU A 75 -25.45 -3.73 5.05
N PRO A 76 -24.97 -2.94 4.07
CA PRO A 76 -23.55 -2.73 3.92
C PRO A 76 -23.03 -2.03 5.18
N PRO A 77 -21.85 -2.42 5.70
CA PRO A 77 -21.21 -1.69 6.78
C PRO A 77 -21.10 -0.22 6.33
N ARG A 78 -21.63 0.68 7.16
CA ARG A 78 -21.66 2.12 6.83
C ARG A 78 -20.35 2.81 7.18
N ASN A 79 -19.64 2.29 8.16
CA ASN A 79 -18.42 2.89 8.66
C ASN A 79 -17.20 2.14 8.11
N ALA A 80 -16.27 2.88 7.51
CA ALA A 80 -14.90 2.42 7.31
C ALA A 80 -14.20 2.25 8.66
N ILE A 81 -13.20 1.36 8.72
CA ILE A 81 -12.47 1.04 9.96
C ILE A 81 -11.92 2.31 10.62
N LEU A 82 -11.37 3.24 9.82
CA LEU A 82 -10.85 4.52 10.32
C LEU A 82 -11.97 5.42 10.90
N THR A 83 -13.14 5.47 10.25
CA THR A 83 -14.28 6.25 10.75
C THR A 83 -14.84 5.65 12.04
N ALA A 84 -14.89 4.32 12.13
CA ALA A 84 -15.28 3.61 13.34
C ALA A 84 -14.31 3.91 14.50
N PHE A 85 -13.00 4.00 14.22
CA PHE A 85 -12.02 4.44 15.21
C PHE A 85 -12.28 5.86 15.72
N PHE A 86 -12.62 6.80 14.84
CA PHE A 86 -12.93 8.17 15.29
C PHE A 86 -14.20 8.24 16.14
N GLN A 87 -15.25 7.49 15.78
CA GLN A 87 -16.46 7.37 16.58
C GLN A 87 -16.17 6.73 17.95
N LEU A 88 -15.31 5.72 17.99
CA LEU A 88 -14.85 5.11 19.23
C LEU A 88 -14.12 6.12 20.10
N CYS A 89 -13.20 6.90 19.52
CA CYS A 89 -12.52 7.97 20.23
C CYS A 89 -13.47 9.07 20.72
N GLU A 90 -14.59 9.33 20.05
CA GLU A 90 -15.58 10.31 20.53
C GLU A 90 -16.27 9.82 21.82
N THR A 91 -16.59 8.53 21.86
CA THR A 91 -17.37 7.89 22.93
C THR A 91 -16.54 7.43 24.12
N ASP A 92 -15.32 6.95 23.89
CA ASP A 92 -14.45 6.38 24.92
C ASP A 92 -13.16 7.21 25.11
N PRO A 93 -12.96 7.84 26.28
CA PRO A 93 -11.71 8.51 26.63
C PRO A 93 -10.47 7.61 26.59
N PHE A 94 -10.61 6.30 26.88
CA PHE A 94 -9.49 5.36 26.82
C PHE A 94 -9.02 5.16 25.38
N ALA A 95 -9.96 5.05 24.42
CA ALA A 95 -9.62 4.93 23.01
C ALA A 95 -8.76 6.10 22.48
N LYS A 96 -8.94 7.31 23.01
CA LYS A 96 -8.12 8.48 22.67
C LYS A 96 -6.64 8.35 23.05
N THR A 97 -6.32 7.43 23.97
CA THR A 97 -4.95 7.16 24.41
C THR A 97 -4.23 6.14 23.53
N LEU A 98 -4.96 5.45 22.66
CA LEU A 98 -4.44 4.37 21.82
C LEU A 98 -4.08 4.87 20.42
N LEU A 99 -3.08 4.22 19.81
CA LEU A 99 -2.85 4.35 18.37
C LEU A 99 -3.89 3.53 17.61
N TYR A 100 -4.17 3.93 16.37
CA TYR A 100 -5.09 3.21 15.49
C TYR A 100 -4.77 1.70 15.38
N ILE A 101 -3.49 1.35 15.34
CA ILE A 101 -3.02 -0.04 15.23
C ILE A 101 -3.25 -0.86 16.50
N ASP A 102 -3.32 -0.20 17.66
CA ASP A 102 -3.43 -0.86 18.95
C ASP A 102 -4.89 -1.18 19.30
N VAL A 103 -5.86 -0.48 18.71
CA VAL A 103 -7.28 -0.58 19.05
C VAL A 103 -7.83 -2.00 18.96
N SER A 104 -7.43 -2.78 17.96
CA SER A 104 -7.88 -4.17 17.79
C SER A 104 -7.45 -5.09 18.94
N SER A 105 -6.41 -4.71 19.69
CA SER A 105 -5.97 -5.49 20.86
C SER A 105 -6.84 -5.26 22.10
N TYR A 106 -7.65 -4.19 22.10
CA TYR A 106 -8.47 -3.80 23.26
C TYR A 106 -9.98 -3.92 22.99
N TYR A 107 -10.42 -3.85 21.73
CA TYR A 107 -11.83 -3.89 21.35
C TYR A 107 -12.06 -5.06 20.37
N THR A 108 -12.97 -5.98 20.74
CA THR A 108 -13.38 -7.18 19.95
C THR A 108 -14.88 -7.20 19.77
#